data_AF-A0A957GC35-F1
#
_entry.id   AF-A0A957GC35-F1
#
_cell.length_a   1.000
_cell.length_b   1.000
_cell.length_c   1.000
_cell.angle_alpha   90.00
_cell.angle_beta   90.00
_cell.angle_gamma   90.00
#
_symmetry.space_group_name_H-M   'P 1'
#
loop_
_entity.id
_entity.type
_entity.pdbx_description
1 polymer ?
#
loop_
_entity_poly.entity_id
_entity_poly.type
_entity_poly.pdbx_seq_one_letter_code
_entity_poly.pdbx_strand_id
1 'polypeptide(L)'
;LLGEEQVRQWPAGTTLEVPAGTLITPLARQVALERRITLLVQAVPAGLPQSTPAPVPGRDSTHPPPPNLVALGADHGGYPLKEQLKETLTATGYPFLDCGTHSTAAVDYPDYAYAVARLVGTGRAWRGIIIDGAGIGSCMAANKVPDVRAAMCYDHATAVNSREHNNANVLTLGAGLVGPNLAGQIVITWLATEFGGGRHARRVDKIDAIGRRFAR
;
A
#
# COMPACT_ATOMS: atom_id res chain seq x y z
N LEU A 1 11.89 -14.63 17.65
CA LEU A 1 11.50 -13.26 18.00
C LEU A 1 12.51 -12.74 19.01
N LEU A 2 13.20 -11.65 18.71
CA LEU A 2 14.10 -10.96 19.62
C LEU A 2 13.32 -9.84 20.32
N GLY A 3 13.02 -10.06 21.61
CA GLY A 3 12.28 -9.12 22.46
C GLY A 3 13.21 -8.20 23.25
N GLU A 4 12.65 -7.16 23.87
CA GLU A 4 13.45 -6.15 24.58
C GLU A 4 14.20 -6.71 25.80
N GLU A 5 13.59 -7.64 26.56
CA GLU A 5 14.16 -8.20 27.78
C GLU A 5 15.46 -8.94 27.49
N GLN A 6 15.52 -9.64 26.35
CA GLN A 6 16.72 -10.34 25.88
C GLN A 6 17.84 -9.34 25.54
N VAL A 7 17.53 -8.23 24.87
CA VAL A 7 18.52 -7.20 24.51
C VAL A 7 19.02 -6.44 25.74
N ARG A 8 18.19 -6.26 26.78
CA ARG A 8 18.59 -5.63 28.05
C ARG A 8 19.62 -6.43 28.83
N GLN A 9 19.68 -7.75 28.64
CA GLN A 9 20.63 -8.62 29.33
C GLN A 9 22.02 -8.63 28.69
N TRP A 10 22.16 -8.15 27.44
CA TRP A 10 23.45 -8.14 26.75
C TRP A 10 24.39 -7.05 27.27
N PRO A 11 25.71 -7.16 27.10
CA PRO A 11 26.61 -6.10 27.51
C PRO A 11 26.52 -4.90 26.56
N ALA A 12 26.56 -3.68 27.10
CA ALA A 12 26.53 -2.45 26.30
C ALA A 12 27.79 -2.34 25.42
N GLY A 13 27.66 -1.74 24.23
CA GLY A 13 28.79 -1.57 23.29
C GLY A 13 29.18 -2.83 22.52
N THR A 14 28.45 -3.94 22.67
CA THR A 14 28.77 -5.20 21.99
C THR A 14 28.24 -5.25 20.57
N THR A 15 28.82 -6.12 19.76
CA THR A 15 28.30 -6.49 18.45
C THR A 15 27.86 -7.95 18.50
N LEU A 16 26.61 -8.23 18.13
CA LEU A 16 26.02 -9.56 18.21
C LEU A 16 25.38 -9.94 16.88
N GLU A 17 25.63 -11.18 16.46
CA GLU A 17 25.01 -11.75 15.28
C GLU A 17 23.59 -12.22 15.57
N VAL A 18 22.66 -11.82 14.72
CA VAL A 18 21.25 -12.21 14.78
C VAL A 18 20.96 -13.10 13.58
N PRO A 19 20.38 -14.31 13.78
CA PRO A 19 20.03 -15.19 12.69
C PRO A 19 19.13 -14.52 11.65
N ALA A 20 19.35 -14.84 10.38
CA ALA A 20 18.55 -14.35 9.27
C ALA A 20 17.05 -14.68 9.48
N GLY A 21 16.15 -13.72 9.23
CA GLY A 21 14.71 -13.90 9.46
C GLY A 21 14.24 -13.75 10.91
N THR A 22 15.13 -13.43 11.85
CA THR A 22 14.71 -13.12 13.23
C THR A 22 13.87 -11.84 13.25
N LEU A 23 12.60 -11.95 13.62
CA LEU A 23 11.76 -10.80 13.93
C LEU A 23 12.32 -10.09 15.18
N ILE A 24 12.73 -8.83 15.05
CA ILE A 24 13.22 -7.98 16.14
C ILE A 24 12.14 -6.93 16.43
N THR A 25 11.63 -6.89 17.66
CA THR A 25 10.58 -5.95 18.02
C THR A 25 11.08 -4.49 17.96
N PRO A 26 10.21 -3.49 17.72
CA PRO A 26 10.61 -2.09 17.73
C PRO A 26 11.32 -1.67 19.02
N LEU A 27 10.82 -2.16 20.17
CA LEU A 27 11.38 -1.87 21.48
C LEU A 27 12.75 -2.53 21.69
N ALA A 28 12.97 -3.74 21.16
CA ALA A 28 14.28 -4.38 21.17
C ALA A 28 15.33 -3.60 20.36
N ARG A 29 14.93 -2.99 19.22
CA ARG A 29 15.81 -2.12 18.43
C ARG A 29 16.16 -0.84 19.17
N GLN A 30 15.19 -0.25 19.88
CA GLN A 30 15.40 0.94 20.69
C GLN A 30 16.40 0.68 21.83
N VAL A 31 16.23 -0.43 22.58
CA VAL A 31 17.16 -0.82 23.64
C VAL A 31 18.57 -1.06 23.09
N ALA A 32 18.69 -1.68 21.92
CA ALA A 32 19.99 -1.89 21.29
C ALA A 32 20.70 -0.56 20.98
N LEU A 33 19.98 0.43 20.45
CA LEU A 33 20.51 1.77 20.18
C LEU A 33 20.97 2.48 21.45
N GLU A 34 20.12 2.51 22.49
CA GLU A 34 20.42 3.15 23.77
C GLU A 34 21.68 2.57 24.42
N ARG A 35 21.88 1.25 24.28
CA ARG A 35 23.01 0.52 24.88
C ARG A 35 24.19 0.34 23.94
N ARG A 36 24.17 1.01 22.78
CA ARG A 36 25.21 0.94 21.73
C ARG A 36 25.53 -0.50 21.30
N ILE A 37 24.51 -1.36 21.27
CA ILE A 37 24.62 -2.74 20.82
C ILE A 37 24.39 -2.77 19.31
N THR A 38 25.35 -3.31 18.57
CA THR A 38 25.27 -3.48 17.11
C THR A 38 24.69 -4.86 16.81
N LEU A 39 23.56 -4.91 16.08
CA LEU A 39 22.93 -6.16 15.66
C LEU A 39 23.32 -6.47 14.20
N LEU A 40 24.18 -7.46 14.01
CA LEU A 40 24.55 -7.96 12.69
C LEU A 40 23.55 -9.02 12.26
N VAL A 41 22.55 -8.64 11.48
CA VAL A 41 21.58 -9.60 10.92
C VAL A 41 22.28 -10.36 9.80
N GLN A 42 22.41 -11.69 9.96
CA GLN A 42 22.95 -12.54 8.90
C GLN A 42 22.06 -12.39 7.65
N ALA A 43 22.69 -12.17 6.50
CA ALA A 43 21.98 -12.04 5.24
C ALA A 43 21.29 -13.36 4.90
N VAL A 44 20.01 -13.31 4.55
CA VAL A 44 19.34 -14.45 3.90
C VAL A 44 20.05 -14.64 2.55
N PRO A 45 20.46 -15.86 2.15
CA PRO A 45 20.92 -16.12 0.80
C PRO A 45 19.87 -15.61 -0.19
N ALA A 46 20.27 -14.82 -1.18
CA ALA A 46 19.40 -14.35 -2.25
C ALA A 46 18.86 -15.56 -3.03
N GLY A 47 17.72 -16.10 -2.58
CA GLY A 47 17.21 -17.38 -3.07
C GLY A 47 15.88 -17.81 -2.46
N LEU A 48 15.11 -16.90 -1.88
CA LEU A 48 13.68 -17.17 -1.70
C LEU A 48 13.01 -16.99 -3.07
N PRO A 49 12.11 -17.90 -3.49
CA PRO A 49 11.35 -17.71 -4.71
C PRO A 49 10.59 -16.39 -4.58
N GLN A 50 10.89 -15.44 -5.45
CA GLN A 50 10.03 -14.29 -5.67
C GLN A 50 8.67 -14.87 -6.04
N SER A 51 7.70 -14.74 -5.15
CA SER A 51 6.30 -14.93 -5.53
C SER A 51 5.94 -13.75 -6.41
N THR A 52 6.36 -13.77 -7.67
CA THR A 52 5.66 -12.99 -8.68
C THR A 52 4.19 -13.39 -8.56
N PRO A 53 3.26 -12.47 -8.24
CA PRO A 53 1.86 -12.79 -8.31
C PRO A 53 1.61 -13.39 -9.70
N ALA A 54 0.96 -14.55 -9.75
CA ALA A 54 0.65 -15.22 -11.00
C ALA A 54 0.06 -14.19 -11.97
N PRO A 55 0.41 -14.24 -13.27
CA PRO A 55 -0.22 -13.37 -14.25
C PRO A 55 -1.74 -13.48 -14.08
N VAL A 56 -2.39 -12.35 -13.81
CA VAL A 56 -3.84 -12.26 -13.64
C VAL A 56 -4.48 -13.01 -14.81
N PRO A 57 -5.19 -14.13 -14.59
CA PRO A 57 -5.67 -14.96 -15.69
C PRO A 57 -6.72 -14.19 -16.49
N GLY A 58 -6.55 -14.22 -17.82
CA GLY A 58 -7.64 -14.03 -18.78
C GLY A 58 -8.25 -12.63 -18.85
N ARG A 59 -7.75 -11.80 -19.76
CA ARG A 59 -8.65 -10.97 -20.57
C ARG A 59 -8.13 -10.92 -21.99
N ASP A 60 -8.87 -11.59 -22.88
CA ASP A 60 -8.83 -11.31 -24.31
C ASP A 60 -9.01 -9.80 -24.52
N SER A 61 -8.16 -9.24 -25.37
CA SER A 61 -7.96 -7.81 -25.62
C SER A 61 -9.10 -7.13 -26.40
N THR A 62 -10.31 -7.68 -26.40
CA THR A 62 -11.39 -7.26 -27.30
C THR A 62 -12.36 -6.24 -26.69
N HIS A 63 -12.33 -6.00 -25.37
CA HIS A 63 -13.19 -4.99 -24.71
C HIS A 63 -12.39 -4.06 -23.78
N PRO A 64 -12.55 -2.73 -23.94
CA PRO A 64 -11.97 -1.77 -23.01
C PRO A 64 -12.52 -2.00 -21.59
N PRO A 65 -11.74 -1.73 -20.53
CA PRO A 65 -12.24 -1.80 -19.17
C PRO A 65 -13.42 -0.85 -18.99
N PRO A 66 -14.39 -1.18 -18.12
CA PRO A 66 -15.48 -0.25 -17.84
C PRO A 66 -14.92 1.07 -17.30
N PRO A 67 -15.55 2.22 -17.61
CA PRO A 67 -14.99 3.54 -17.34
C PRO A 67 -14.77 3.83 -15.85
N ASN A 68 -15.37 3.04 -14.96
CA ASN A 68 -15.29 3.14 -13.50
C ASN A 68 -14.62 1.91 -12.84
N LEU A 69 -13.80 1.13 -13.56
CA LEU A 69 -13.10 -0.04 -13.01
C LEU A 69 -12.13 0.33 -11.87
N VAL A 70 -12.28 -0.31 -10.71
CA VAL A 70 -11.39 -0.15 -9.55
C VAL A 70 -10.40 -1.31 -9.47
N ALA A 71 -9.10 -1.04 -9.51
CA ALA A 71 -8.09 -2.04 -9.14
C ALA A 71 -7.98 -2.11 -7.62
N LEU A 72 -8.18 -3.29 -7.03
CA LEU A 72 -8.20 -3.49 -5.58
C LEU A 72 -7.09 -4.45 -5.18
N GLY A 73 -6.29 -4.10 -4.18
CA GLY A 73 -5.22 -4.97 -3.68
C GLY A 73 -4.98 -4.82 -2.18
N ALA A 74 -4.27 -5.78 -1.61
CA ALA A 74 -3.83 -5.76 -0.23
C ALA A 74 -2.63 -6.66 0.02
N ASP A 75 -1.88 -6.37 1.08
CA ASP A 75 -1.03 -7.38 1.70
C ASP A 75 -1.84 -8.30 2.64
N HIS A 76 -1.15 -9.21 3.32
CA HIS A 76 -1.77 -10.15 4.26
C HIS A 76 -2.47 -9.47 5.44
N GLY A 77 -1.97 -8.33 5.92
CA GLY A 77 -2.58 -7.54 6.98
C GLY A 77 -3.84 -6.83 6.51
N GLY A 78 -3.87 -6.41 5.24
CA GLY A 78 -5.03 -5.77 4.62
C GLY A 78 -6.09 -6.72 4.07
N TYR A 79 -5.77 -8.00 3.90
CA TYR A 79 -6.64 -8.99 3.23
C TYR A 79 -8.07 -9.06 3.80
N PRO A 80 -8.31 -9.16 5.13
CA PRO A 80 -9.67 -9.23 5.66
C PRO A 80 -10.51 -7.98 5.38
N LEU A 81 -9.88 -6.80 5.39
CA LEU A 81 -10.56 -5.54 5.06
C LEU A 81 -10.83 -5.45 3.56
N LYS A 82 -9.92 -5.91 2.71
CA LYS A 82 -10.12 -5.99 1.25
C LYS A 82 -11.36 -6.79 0.90
N GLU A 83 -11.55 -7.96 1.51
CA GLU A 83 -12.72 -8.80 1.23
C GLU A 83 -14.04 -8.09 1.61
N GLN A 84 -14.08 -7.38 2.74
CA GLN A 84 -15.25 -6.57 3.12
C GLN A 84 -15.48 -5.39 2.18
N LEU A 85 -14.42 -4.76 1.68
CA LEU A 85 -14.54 -3.67 0.71
C LEU A 85 -15.02 -4.16 -0.66
N LYS A 86 -14.80 -5.42 -1.04
CA LYS A 86 -15.44 -6.00 -2.25
C LYS A 86 -16.96 -5.97 -2.14
N GLU A 87 -17.52 -6.28 -0.97
CA GLU A 87 -18.96 -6.18 -0.72
C GLU A 87 -19.45 -4.73 -0.87
N THR A 88 -18.69 -3.77 -0.32
CA THR A 88 -18.97 -2.33 -0.45
C THR A 88 -18.98 -1.88 -1.92
N LEU A 89 -17.96 -2.27 -2.70
CA LEU A 89 -17.86 -1.93 -4.12
C LEU A 89 -18.98 -2.58 -4.94
N THR A 90 -19.33 -3.83 -4.62
CA THR A 90 -20.46 -4.54 -5.24
C THR A 90 -21.78 -3.83 -4.97
N ALA A 91 -22.05 -3.49 -3.71
CA ALA A 91 -23.28 -2.81 -3.30
C ALA A 91 -23.43 -1.41 -3.90
N THR A 92 -22.32 -0.75 -4.24
CA THR A 92 -22.29 0.59 -4.84
C THR A 92 -22.12 0.58 -6.36
N GLY A 93 -22.06 -0.60 -6.98
CA GLY A 93 -22.01 -0.74 -8.44
C GLY A 93 -20.67 -0.37 -9.07
N TYR A 94 -19.58 -0.34 -8.31
CA TYR A 94 -18.23 -0.16 -8.85
C TYR A 94 -17.64 -1.51 -9.25
N PRO A 95 -17.44 -1.78 -10.55
CA PRO A 95 -16.75 -2.99 -10.97
C PRO A 95 -15.30 -2.93 -10.46
N PHE A 96 -14.76 -4.06 -10.04
CA PHE A 96 -13.40 -4.12 -9.52
C PHE A 96 -12.61 -5.31 -10.07
N LEU A 97 -11.28 -5.16 -10.07
CA LEU A 97 -10.31 -6.20 -10.34
C LEU A 97 -9.47 -6.44 -9.09
N ASP A 98 -9.61 -7.63 -8.50
CA ASP A 98 -8.81 -8.05 -7.34
C ASP A 98 -7.40 -8.47 -7.80
N CYS A 99 -6.41 -7.68 -7.39
CA CYS A 99 -4.99 -7.90 -7.66
C CYS A 99 -4.32 -8.77 -6.59
N GLY A 100 -5.10 -9.29 -5.64
CA GLY A 100 -4.62 -10.06 -4.49
C GLY A 100 -4.17 -9.15 -3.34
N THR A 101 -3.59 -9.70 -2.27
CA THR A 101 -3.41 -11.12 -2.01
C THR A 101 -4.74 -11.85 -1.85
N HIS A 102 -4.70 -13.19 -1.88
CA HIS A 102 -5.89 -14.04 -1.82
C HIS A 102 -5.96 -14.87 -0.53
N SER A 103 -5.14 -14.54 0.47
CA SER A 103 -5.14 -15.20 1.77
C SER A 103 -4.47 -14.32 2.84
N THR A 104 -4.51 -14.78 4.09
CA THR A 104 -3.78 -14.19 5.21
C THR A 104 -2.32 -14.66 5.30
N ALA A 105 -1.83 -15.45 4.34
CA ALA A 105 -0.43 -15.87 4.29
C ALA A 105 0.47 -14.65 4.06
N ALA A 106 1.59 -14.60 4.79
CA ALA A 106 2.53 -13.49 4.73
C ALA A 106 3.02 -13.23 3.30
N VAL A 107 2.98 -11.96 2.90
CA VAL A 107 3.41 -11.45 1.59
C VAL A 107 3.89 -10.00 1.74
N ASP A 108 4.61 -9.51 0.74
CA ASP A 108 5.17 -8.18 0.73
C ASP A 108 4.24 -7.16 0.04
N TYR A 109 3.85 -6.11 0.76
CA TYR A 109 2.96 -5.07 0.25
C TYR A 109 3.43 -4.37 -1.04
N PRO A 110 4.73 -4.17 -1.34
CA PRO A 110 5.14 -3.46 -2.55
C PRO A 110 4.67 -4.14 -3.84
N ASP A 111 4.60 -5.48 -3.87
CA ASP A 111 4.20 -6.24 -5.05
C ASP A 111 2.73 -5.97 -5.42
N TYR A 112 1.86 -5.98 -4.41
CA TYR A 112 0.42 -5.71 -4.58
C TYR A 112 0.14 -4.23 -4.82
N ALA A 113 0.89 -3.34 -4.15
CA ALA A 113 0.80 -1.92 -4.39
C ALA A 113 1.20 -1.58 -5.83
N TYR A 114 2.28 -2.17 -6.34
CA TYR A 114 2.70 -2.02 -7.73
C TYR A 114 1.69 -2.60 -8.72
N ALA A 115 1.11 -3.78 -8.44
CA ALA A 115 0.11 -4.40 -9.30
C ALA A 115 -1.10 -3.49 -9.52
N VAL A 116 -1.63 -2.88 -8.44
CA VAL A 116 -2.74 -1.91 -8.50
C VAL A 116 -2.29 -0.62 -9.19
N ALA A 117 -1.18 -0.02 -8.73
CA ALA A 117 -0.70 1.26 -9.23
C ALA A 117 -0.38 1.22 -10.73
N ARG A 118 0.20 0.12 -11.22
CA ARG A 118 0.49 -0.07 -12.66
C ARG A 118 -0.79 -0.05 -13.50
N LEU A 119 -1.88 -0.67 -13.04
CA LEU A 119 -3.14 -0.67 -13.78
C LEU A 119 -3.73 0.75 -13.87
N VAL A 120 -3.63 1.53 -12.80
CA VAL A 120 -4.07 2.93 -12.77
C VAL A 120 -3.19 3.81 -13.65
N GLY A 121 -1.87 3.76 -13.47
CA GLY A 121 -0.91 4.58 -14.23
C GLY A 121 -0.93 4.30 -15.74
N THR A 122 -1.26 3.07 -16.14
CA THR A 122 -1.42 2.69 -17.56
C THR A 122 -2.84 2.91 -18.11
N GLY A 123 -3.76 3.46 -17.31
CA GLY A 123 -5.15 3.69 -17.73
C GLY A 123 -5.99 2.41 -17.90
N ARG A 124 -5.50 1.25 -17.46
CA ARG A 124 -6.25 -0.02 -17.46
C ARG A 124 -7.28 -0.12 -16.33
N ALA A 125 -7.16 0.72 -15.31
CA ALA A 125 -8.15 0.91 -14.27
C ALA A 125 -8.38 2.42 -14.07
N TRP A 126 -9.61 2.79 -13.73
CA TRP A 126 -9.98 4.18 -13.44
C TRP A 126 -9.31 4.67 -12.16
N ARG A 127 -9.35 3.84 -11.11
CA ARG A 127 -8.81 4.14 -9.78
C ARG A 127 -8.27 2.88 -9.11
N GLY A 128 -7.43 3.08 -8.10
CA GLY A 128 -6.85 2.01 -7.30
C GLY A 128 -7.19 2.13 -5.82
N ILE A 129 -7.31 1.00 -5.13
CA ILE A 129 -7.40 0.92 -3.67
C ILE A 129 -6.40 -0.14 -3.19
N ILE A 130 -5.51 0.22 -2.26
CA ILE A 130 -4.50 -0.68 -1.70
C ILE A 130 -4.61 -0.69 -0.17
N ILE A 131 -4.65 -1.87 0.44
CA ILE A 131 -4.75 -1.98 1.90
C ILE A 131 -3.54 -2.72 2.45
N ASP A 132 -2.85 -2.13 3.42
CA ASP A 132 -1.86 -2.85 4.22
C ASP A 132 -2.14 -2.64 5.71
N GLY A 133 -1.25 -3.09 6.60
CA GLY A 133 -1.43 -2.89 8.05
C GLY A 133 -1.64 -1.43 8.44
N ALA A 134 -0.86 -0.51 7.87
CA ALA A 134 -0.97 0.94 8.13
C ALA A 134 -1.43 1.74 6.91
N GLY A 135 -1.34 1.24 5.69
CA GLY A 135 -1.55 1.99 4.44
C GLY A 135 -0.35 2.84 4.01
N ILE A 136 0.68 2.96 4.85
CA ILE A 136 1.86 3.82 4.60
C ILE A 136 2.77 3.21 3.54
N GLY A 137 3.15 1.94 3.72
CA GLY A 137 4.11 1.25 2.86
C GLY A 137 3.59 1.17 1.42
N SER A 138 2.34 0.75 1.28
CA SER A 138 1.66 0.69 -0.02
C SER A 138 1.56 2.06 -0.67
N CYS A 139 1.31 3.13 0.09
CA CYS A 139 1.27 4.49 -0.43
C CYS A 139 2.63 4.94 -0.99
N MET A 140 3.70 4.66 -0.25
CA MET A 140 5.06 4.96 -0.69
C MET A 140 5.42 4.20 -1.96
N ALA A 141 5.09 2.90 -2.04
CA ALA A 141 5.37 2.05 -3.19
C ALA A 141 4.55 2.47 -4.43
N ALA A 142 3.25 2.69 -4.27
CA ALA A 142 2.37 3.09 -5.37
C ALA A 142 2.78 4.43 -6.00
N ASN A 143 3.20 5.41 -5.20
CA ASN A 143 3.69 6.71 -5.67
C ASN A 143 5.03 6.64 -6.44
N LYS A 144 5.68 5.46 -6.53
CA LYS A 144 6.83 5.26 -7.43
C LYS A 144 6.44 4.95 -8.86
N VAL A 145 5.17 4.61 -9.11
CA VAL A 145 4.67 4.34 -10.46
C VAL A 145 4.34 5.66 -11.16
N PRO A 146 4.80 5.87 -12.42
CA PRO A 146 4.43 7.04 -13.20
C PRO A 146 2.91 7.24 -13.27
N ASP A 147 2.50 8.50 -13.28
CA ASP A 147 1.09 8.93 -13.36
C ASP A 147 0.20 8.47 -12.19
N VAL A 148 0.78 7.93 -11.12
CA VAL A 148 0.08 7.56 -9.88
C VAL A 148 0.29 8.64 -8.82
N ARG A 149 -0.83 9.02 -8.20
CA ARG A 149 -0.90 9.85 -6.99
C ARG A 149 -1.68 9.06 -5.96
N ALA A 150 -0.97 8.32 -5.13
CA ALA A 150 -1.54 7.57 -4.03
C ALA A 150 -1.68 8.45 -2.78
N ALA A 151 -2.85 8.39 -2.14
CA ALA A 151 -3.14 9.10 -0.91
C ALA A 151 -3.61 8.12 0.16
N MET A 152 -3.01 8.23 1.34
CA MET A 152 -3.41 7.47 2.51
C MET A 152 -4.47 8.26 3.26
N CYS A 153 -5.62 7.64 3.56
CA CYS A 153 -6.74 8.32 4.21
C CYS A 153 -7.29 7.46 5.34
N TYR A 154 -7.60 8.10 6.48
CA TYR A 154 -8.22 7.42 7.63
C TYR A 154 -9.54 8.05 8.07
N ASP A 155 -9.99 9.09 7.37
CA ASP A 155 -11.23 9.79 7.66
C ASP A 155 -11.82 10.41 6.38
N HIS A 156 -13.02 10.95 6.51
CA HIS A 156 -13.74 11.59 5.41
C HIS A 156 -13.01 12.84 4.88
N ALA A 157 -12.39 13.62 5.76
CA ALA A 157 -11.74 14.88 5.37
C ALA A 157 -10.52 14.63 4.49
N THR A 158 -9.69 13.66 4.84
CA THR A 158 -8.52 13.23 4.07
C THR A 158 -8.94 12.58 2.75
N ALA A 159 -10.02 11.79 2.73
CA ALA A 159 -10.58 11.22 1.50
C ALA A 159 -10.99 12.31 0.51
N VAL A 160 -11.83 13.27 0.95
CA VAL A 160 -12.28 14.39 0.11
C VAL A 160 -11.10 15.23 -0.37
N ASN A 161 -10.21 15.64 0.54
CA ASN A 161 -9.06 16.47 0.21
C ASN A 161 -8.13 15.78 -0.81
N SER A 162 -7.89 14.47 -0.65
CA SER A 162 -7.04 13.73 -1.58
C SER A 162 -7.57 13.75 -3.02
N ARG A 163 -8.89 13.69 -3.18
CA ARG A 163 -9.55 13.74 -4.49
C ARG A 163 -9.65 15.17 -5.01
N GLU A 164 -10.33 16.03 -4.26
CA GLU A 164 -10.68 17.38 -4.67
C GLU A 164 -9.43 18.23 -4.93
N HIS A 165 -8.41 18.14 -4.06
CA HIS A 165 -7.25 19.01 -4.13
C HIS A 165 -6.03 18.39 -4.82
N ASN A 166 -5.88 17.07 -4.77
CA ASN A 166 -4.66 16.39 -5.21
C ASN A 166 -4.89 15.45 -6.39
N ASN A 167 -6.13 15.29 -6.83
CA ASN A 167 -6.53 14.35 -7.87
C ASN A 167 -5.90 12.96 -7.66
N ALA A 168 -5.92 12.47 -6.42
CA ALA A 168 -5.38 11.17 -6.07
C ALA A 168 -6.15 10.07 -6.81
N ASN A 169 -5.46 9.24 -7.58
CA ASN A 169 -6.07 8.15 -8.36
C ASN A 169 -5.82 6.78 -7.72
N VAL A 170 -5.09 6.72 -6.61
CA VAL A 170 -4.96 5.56 -5.75
C VAL A 170 -5.26 5.94 -4.30
N LEU A 171 -6.12 5.20 -3.63
CA LEU A 171 -6.38 5.29 -2.20
C LEU A 171 -5.59 4.21 -1.48
N THR A 172 -4.99 4.54 -0.35
CA THR A 172 -4.45 3.53 0.58
C THR A 172 -5.09 3.61 1.96
N LEU A 173 -5.29 2.43 2.56
CA LEU A 173 -5.93 2.27 3.86
C LEU A 173 -5.06 1.39 4.76
N GLY A 174 -5.12 1.66 6.06
CA GLY A 174 -4.49 0.85 7.09
C GLY A 174 -5.52 -0.01 7.82
N ALA A 175 -5.50 -1.31 7.61
CA ALA A 175 -6.44 -2.23 8.26
C ALA A 175 -6.28 -2.28 9.79
N GLY A 176 -5.10 -1.95 10.31
CA GLY A 176 -4.85 -1.80 11.75
C GLY A 176 -5.25 -0.43 12.33
N LEU A 177 -5.66 0.52 11.49
CA LEU A 177 -5.92 1.91 11.89
C LEU A 177 -7.36 2.35 11.65
N VAL A 178 -8.09 1.69 10.75
CA VAL A 178 -9.47 2.05 10.38
C VAL A 178 -10.37 0.82 10.44
N GLY A 179 -11.47 0.93 11.20
CA GLY A 179 -12.50 -0.11 11.25
C GLY A 179 -13.28 -0.23 9.93
N PRO A 180 -13.84 -1.42 9.61
CA PRO A 180 -14.39 -1.71 8.29
C PRO A 180 -15.54 -0.82 7.86
N ASN A 181 -16.45 -0.46 8.78
CA ASN A 181 -17.57 0.44 8.46
C ASN A 181 -17.08 1.82 8.02
N LEU A 182 -16.11 2.38 8.75
CA LEU A 182 -15.50 3.67 8.40
C LEU A 182 -14.69 3.56 7.11
N ALA A 183 -13.95 2.48 6.92
CA ALA A 183 -13.20 2.23 5.69
C ALA A 183 -14.14 2.18 4.47
N GLY A 184 -15.29 1.51 4.57
CA GLY A 184 -16.32 1.52 3.52
C GLY A 184 -16.83 2.92 3.21
N GLN A 185 -17.14 3.73 4.23
CA GLN A 185 -17.56 5.13 4.04
C GLN A 185 -16.48 5.99 3.38
N ILE A 186 -15.21 5.81 3.77
CA ILE A 186 -14.05 6.48 3.16
C ILE A 186 -13.94 6.11 1.69
N VAL A 187 -14.04 4.82 1.35
CA VAL A 187 -13.99 4.34 -0.05
C VAL A 187 -15.11 4.95 -0.87
N ILE A 188 -16.35 4.94 -0.39
CA ILE A 188 -17.50 5.52 -1.09
C ILE A 188 -17.29 7.02 -1.32
N THR A 189 -16.92 7.75 -0.26
CA THR A 189 -16.64 9.19 -0.32
C THR A 189 -15.55 9.48 -1.34
N TRP A 190 -14.45 8.74 -1.27
CA TRP A 190 -13.31 8.92 -2.16
C TRP A 190 -13.68 8.64 -3.61
N LEU A 191 -14.41 7.55 -3.90
CA LEU A 191 -14.87 7.21 -5.25
C LEU A 191 -15.80 8.28 -5.83
N ALA A 192 -16.74 8.79 -5.03
CA ALA A 192 -17.71 9.80 -5.44
C ALA A 192 -17.11 11.22 -5.57
N THR A 193 -16.03 11.54 -4.83
CA THR A 193 -15.46 12.89 -4.85
C THR A 193 -14.74 13.18 -6.17
N GLU A 194 -15.19 14.23 -6.85
CA GLU A 194 -14.59 14.73 -8.08
C GLU A 194 -13.35 15.59 -7.82
N PHE A 195 -12.54 15.78 -8.87
CA PHE A 195 -11.39 16.68 -8.79
C PHE A 195 -11.85 18.14 -8.94
N GLY A 196 -11.43 19.02 -8.04
CA GLY A 196 -11.86 20.42 -8.02
C GLY A 196 -11.24 21.30 -9.11
N GLY A 197 -10.20 20.83 -9.82
CA GLY A 197 -9.58 21.58 -10.92
C GLY A 197 -9.02 22.94 -10.51
N GLY A 198 -9.09 23.93 -11.41
CA GLY A 198 -8.72 25.33 -11.13
C GLY A 198 -7.35 25.49 -10.45
N ARG A 199 -7.32 26.10 -9.25
CA ARG A 199 -6.08 26.32 -8.49
C ARG A 199 -5.35 25.03 -8.11
N HIS A 200 -6.06 23.91 -8.02
CA HIS A 200 -5.53 22.60 -7.65
C HIS A 200 -4.82 21.95 -8.84
N ALA A 201 -5.33 22.09 -10.06
CA ALA A 201 -4.71 21.57 -11.28
C ALA A 201 -3.26 22.01 -11.42
N ARG A 202 -3.00 23.31 -11.26
CA ARG A 202 -1.64 23.87 -11.28
C ARG A 202 -0.70 23.24 -10.25
N ARG A 203 -1.20 22.80 -9.10
CA ARG A 203 -0.38 22.14 -8.06
C ARG A 203 -0.15 20.67 -8.39
N VAL A 204 -1.16 19.98 -8.91
CA VAL A 204 -1.03 18.62 -9.46
C VAL A 204 0.01 18.58 -10.57
N ASP A 205 -0.03 19.54 -11.51
CA ASP A 205 0.94 19.63 -12.60
C ASP A 205 2.39 19.73 -12.10
N LYS A 206 2.60 20.42 -10.96
CA LYS A 206 3.91 20.53 -10.31
C LYS A 206 4.34 19.21 -9.66
N ILE A 207 3.42 18.46 -9.06
CA ILE A 207 3.69 17.12 -8.52
C ILE A 207 4.13 16.21 -9.67
N ASP A 208 3.36 16.18 -10.75
CA ASP A 208 3.65 15.32 -11.90
C ASP A 208 4.97 15.76 -12.59
N ALA A 209 5.27 17.06 -12.62
CA ALA A 209 6.55 17.56 -13.12
C ALA A 209 7.75 17.12 -12.29
N ILE A 210 7.61 16.97 -10.97
CA ILE A 210 8.67 16.39 -10.12
C ILE A 210 8.92 14.94 -10.55
N GLY A 211 7.86 14.13 -10.71
CA GLY A 211 7.99 12.74 -11.18
C GLY A 211 8.74 12.65 -12.50
N ARG A 212 8.36 13.47 -13.49
CA ARG A 212 9.01 13.49 -14.81
C ARG A 212 10.50 13.85 -14.78
N ARG A 213 10.96 14.65 -13.82
CA ARG A 213 12.40 15.00 -13.68
C ARG A 213 13.28 13.81 -13.29
N PHE A 214 12.70 12.78 -12.69
CA PHE A 214 13.41 11.59 -12.24
C PHE A 214 13.06 10.34 -13.07
N ALA A 215 12.19 10.45 -14.07
CA ALA A 215 11.99 9.41 -15.06
C ALA A 215 13.28 9.29 -15.91
N ARG A 216 13.88 8.11 -15.93
CA ARG A 216 15.06 7.78 -16.74
C ARG A 216 14.65 7.07 -18.01
#